data_AF-A0A6C0AYZ1-F1
#
_entry.id   AF-A0A6C0AYZ1-F1
#
_cell.length_a   1.000
_cell.length_b   1.000
_cell.length_c   1.000
_cell.angle_alpha   90.00
_cell.angle_beta   90.00
_cell.angle_gamma   90.00
#
_symmetry.space_group_name_H-M   'P 1'
#
loop_
_entity.id
_entity.type
_entity.pdbx_description
1 polymer ?
#
loop_
_entity_poly.entity_id
_entity_poly.type
_entity_poly.pdbx_seq_one_letter_code
_entity_poly.pdbx_strand_id
1 'polypeptide(L)'
;MKLFKNFKEAHEHYNFPFSHRIGTIHNDNGVIRSYSNGEYDIEKDNYKIFYYKIKNDKIKEAFLLNKTNNKALKLFVKVKEGVLDLGKYIVDKFYKGYVKLLKK
;
A
#
# COMPACT_ATOMS: atom_id res chain seq x y z
N MET A 1 8.50 11.81 3.56
CA MET A 1 8.54 10.82 2.46
C MET A 1 10.00 10.45 2.26
N LYS A 2 10.31 9.17 1.96
CA LYS A 2 11.69 8.69 1.81
C LYS A 2 11.82 7.94 0.49
N LEU A 3 12.86 8.25 -0.28
CA LEU A 3 13.17 7.53 -1.51
C LEU A 3 14.14 6.40 -1.20
N PHE A 4 13.82 5.22 -1.72
CA PHE A 4 14.68 4.04 -1.73
C PHE A 4 15.07 3.74 -3.18
N LYS A 5 16.24 3.16 -3.40
CA LYS A 5 16.71 2.71 -4.71
C LYS A 5 15.75 1.70 -5.32
N ASN A 6 15.17 0.81 -4.52
CA ASN A 6 14.24 -0.22 -4.97
C ASN A 6 13.40 -0.79 -3.80
N PHE A 7 12.50 -1.72 -4.14
CA PHE A 7 11.63 -2.39 -3.16
C PHE A 7 12.38 -3.27 -2.16
N LYS A 8 13.55 -3.81 -2.54
CA LYS A 8 14.38 -4.63 -1.65
C LYS A 8 14.94 -3.80 -0.51
N GLU A 9 15.51 -2.65 -0.84
CA GLU A 9 16.02 -1.72 0.16
C GLU A 9 14.91 -1.22 1.09
N ALA A 10 13.75 -0.84 0.53
CA ALA A 10 12.59 -0.46 1.34
C ALA A 10 12.10 -1.60 2.24
N HIS A 11 12.21 -2.85 1.77
CA HIS A 11 11.79 -4.03 2.51
C HIS A 11 12.70 -4.34 3.70
N GLU A 12 14.02 -4.30 3.46
CA GLU A 12 15.05 -4.48 4.48
C GLU A 12 15.01 -3.35 5.52
N HIS A 13 14.85 -2.09 5.08
CA HIS A 13 14.80 -0.94 5.99
C HIS A 13 13.69 -1.03 7.05
N TYR A 14 12.54 -1.61 6.70
CA TYR A 14 11.40 -1.75 7.60
C TYR A 14 11.27 -3.13 8.22
N ASN A 15 12.21 -4.05 7.96
CA ASN A 15 12.17 -5.44 8.42
C ASN A 15 10.78 -6.07 8.20
N PHE A 16 10.19 -5.85 7.02
CA PHE A 16 8.85 -6.40 6.76
C PHE A 16 8.90 -7.93 6.81
N PRO A 17 7.82 -8.58 7.28
CA PRO A 17 7.78 -10.03 7.36
C PRO A 17 7.83 -10.65 5.95
N PHE A 18 8.24 -11.92 5.90
CA PHE A 18 8.42 -12.74 4.70
C PHE A 18 9.59 -12.30 3.80
N SER A 19 9.96 -13.16 2.85
CA SER A 19 10.91 -12.82 1.79
C SER A 19 10.45 -11.60 1.00
N HIS A 20 11.41 -10.82 0.47
CA HIS A 20 11.11 -9.70 -0.43
C HIS A 20 10.16 -10.12 -1.56
N ARG A 21 8.93 -9.58 -1.51
CA ARG A 21 7.89 -9.74 -2.53
C ARG A 21 7.36 -8.37 -2.94
N ILE A 22 7.15 -8.21 -4.24
CA ILE A 22 6.53 -7.02 -4.83
C ILE A 22 5.01 -7.19 -4.77
N GLY A 23 4.30 -6.19 -4.25
CA GLY A 23 2.84 -6.20 -4.11
C GLY A 23 2.38 -5.88 -2.69
N THR A 24 1.24 -6.44 -2.31
CA THR A 24 0.62 -6.26 -0.99
C THR A 24 1.08 -7.37 -0.05
N ILE A 25 1.57 -7.00 1.13
CA ILE A 25 1.79 -7.94 2.24
C ILE A 25 0.68 -7.73 3.26
N HIS A 26 0.07 -8.83 3.68
CA HIS A 26 -0.97 -8.87 4.69
C HIS A 26 -0.78 -10.06 5.62
N ASN A 27 -1.43 -10.00 6.77
CA ASN A 27 -1.60 -11.11 7.71
C ASN A 27 -3.05 -11.17 8.19
N ASP A 28 -3.33 -11.97 9.21
CA ASP A 28 -4.67 -12.14 9.78
C ASP A 28 -5.22 -10.84 10.42
N ASN A 29 -4.37 -9.82 10.58
CA ASN A 29 -4.74 -8.50 11.07
C ASN A 29 -4.84 -7.45 9.95
N GLY A 30 -4.86 -7.87 8.69
CA GLY A 30 -4.97 -7.02 7.50
C GLY A 30 -3.65 -6.74 6.79
N VAL A 31 -3.72 -5.81 5.84
CA VAL A 31 -2.59 -5.28 5.06
C VAL A 31 -1.59 -4.53 5.96
N ILE A 32 -0.32 -4.93 5.84
CA ILE A 32 0.83 -4.30 6.48
C ILE A 32 1.39 -3.22 5.55
N ARG A 33 1.56 -3.56 4.27
CA ARG A 33 2.04 -2.65 3.24
C ARG A 33 1.49 -2.97 1.85
N SER A 34 1.45 -1.96 1.00
CA SER A 34 1.16 -2.09 -0.43
C SER A 34 2.19 -1.36 -1.27
N TYR A 35 2.63 -2.03 -2.33
CA TYR A 35 3.45 -1.45 -3.39
C TYR A 35 2.59 -1.18 -4.61
N SER A 36 2.59 0.08 -5.04
CA SER A 36 2.04 0.53 -6.32
C SER A 36 3.16 0.59 -7.35
N ASN A 37 2.90 0.06 -8.55
CA ASN A 37 3.79 0.23 -9.70
C ASN A 37 3.44 1.46 -10.55
N GLY A 38 2.39 2.21 -10.18
CA GLY A 38 1.95 3.43 -10.86
C GLY A 38 1.18 3.21 -12.18
N GLU A 39 0.97 1.97 -12.63
CA GLU A 39 0.33 1.70 -13.93
C GLU A 39 -1.20 1.76 -13.88
N TYR A 40 -1.78 1.31 -12.78
CA TYR A 40 -3.24 1.19 -12.64
C TYR A 40 -3.81 1.92 -11.42
N ASP A 41 -2.94 2.38 -10.52
CA ASP A 41 -3.35 3.05 -9.31
C ASP A 41 -3.52 4.55 -9.57
N ILE A 42 -4.44 5.20 -8.87
CA ILE A 42 -4.76 6.61 -9.10
C ILE A 42 -4.39 7.41 -7.86
N GLU A 43 -3.48 8.36 -8.03
CA GLU A 43 -3.12 9.35 -7.02
C GLU A 43 -3.99 10.61 -7.16
N LYS A 44 -4.35 11.22 -6.03
CA LYS A 44 -4.98 12.55 -5.99
C LYS A 44 -4.48 13.36 -4.80
N ASP A 45 -4.60 14.68 -4.96
CA ASP A 45 -4.35 15.69 -3.91
C ASP A 45 -2.94 15.61 -3.32
N ASN A 46 -1.93 15.42 -4.17
CA ASN A 46 -0.52 15.30 -3.77
C ASN A 46 -0.30 14.17 -2.76
N TYR A 47 -0.75 12.98 -3.15
CA TYR A 47 -0.72 11.72 -2.43
C TYR A 47 -1.57 11.72 -1.15
N LYS A 48 -2.45 12.70 -0.91
CA LYS A 48 -3.38 12.64 0.23
C LYS A 48 -4.43 11.55 0.05
N ILE A 49 -4.85 11.31 -1.20
CA ILE A 49 -5.81 10.27 -1.57
C ILE A 49 -5.14 9.31 -2.57
N PHE A 50 -5.32 8.01 -2.34
CA PHE A 50 -4.77 7.00 -3.25
C PHE A 50 -5.80 5.91 -3.51
N TYR A 51 -6.10 5.64 -4.77
CA TYR A 51 -6.95 4.53 -5.18
C TYR A 51 -6.06 3.38 -5.61
N TYR A 52 -5.96 2.38 -4.75
CA TYR A 52 -5.16 1.18 -4.99
C TYR A 52 -6.01 0.10 -5.64
N LYS A 53 -5.55 -0.45 -6.77
CA LYS A 53 -6.25 -1.50 -7.49
C LYS A 53 -6.19 -2.82 -6.73
N ILE A 54 -7.35 -3.40 -6.51
CA ILE A 54 -7.51 -4.69 -5.84
C ILE A 54 -7.30 -5.78 -6.89
N LYS A 55 -6.33 -6.67 -6.65
CA LYS A 55 -5.98 -7.74 -7.60
C LYS A 55 -6.83 -9.00 -7.45
N ASN A 56 -7.31 -9.29 -6.24
CA ASN A 56 -8.12 -10.47 -5.92
C ASN A 56 -8.88 -10.28 -4.60
N ASP A 57 -9.79 -11.20 -4.30
CA ASP A 57 -10.64 -11.14 -3.11
C ASP A 57 -9.87 -11.29 -1.79
N LYS A 58 -8.79 -12.08 -1.76
CA LYS A 58 -7.93 -12.20 -0.56
C LYS A 58 -7.34 -10.87 -0.13
N ILE A 59 -6.85 -10.07 -1.08
CA ILE A 59 -6.34 -8.72 -0.80
C ILE A 59 -7.48 -7.79 -0.37
N LYS A 60 -8.66 -7.92 -0.98
CA LYS A 60 -9.84 -7.15 -0.59
C LYS A 60 -10.24 -7.40 0.86
N GLU A 61 -10.30 -8.67 1.26
CA GLU A 61 -10.58 -9.09 2.64
C GLU A 61 -9.53 -8.52 3.61
N ALA A 62 -8.25 -8.57 3.25
CA ALA A 62 -7.19 -7.98 4.08
C ALA A 62 -7.37 -6.46 4.27
N PHE A 63 -7.71 -5.70 3.22
CA PHE A 63 -8.02 -4.28 3.36
C PHE A 63 -9.30 -4.04 4.17
N LEU A 64 -10.28 -4.94 4.09
CA LEU A 64 -11.50 -4.85 4.89
C LEU A 64 -11.15 -4.96 6.37
N LEU A 65 -10.24 -5.86 6.75
CA LEU A 65 -9.72 -5.95 8.11
C LEU A 65 -9.02 -4.65 8.55
N ASN A 66 -8.23 -4.00 7.69
CA ASN A 66 -7.68 -2.67 8.03
C ASN A 66 -8.77 -1.66 8.33
N LYS A 67 -9.83 -1.63 7.52
CA LYS A 67 -10.96 -0.72 7.73
C LYS A 67 -11.68 -1.01 9.04
N THR A 68 -12.06 -2.26 9.28
CA THR A 68 -12.77 -2.69 10.49
C THR A 68 -11.97 -2.41 11.75
N ASN A 69 -10.66 -2.67 11.71
CA ASN A 69 -9.77 -2.50 12.87
C ASN A 69 -9.13 -1.11 12.96
N ASN A 70 -9.50 -0.17 12.08
CA ASN A 70 -8.87 1.16 11.95
C ASN A 70 -7.34 1.12 11.88
N LYS A 71 -6.80 0.08 11.23
CA LYS A 71 -5.37 -0.19 11.15
C LYS A 71 -4.78 0.44 9.90
N ALA A 72 -3.78 1.30 10.10
CA ALA A 72 -3.05 1.87 8.98
C ALA A 72 -2.11 0.85 8.31
N LEU A 73 -1.92 0.98 7.00
CA LEU A 73 -0.91 0.27 6.23
C LEU A 73 0.14 1.26 5.70
N LYS A 74 1.28 0.74 5.26
CA LYS A 74 2.33 1.54 4.63
C LYS A 74 2.23 1.50 3.11
N LEU A 75 2.25 2.65 2.44
CA LEU A 75 2.12 2.74 0.99
C LEU A 75 3.43 3.18 0.35
N PHE A 76 3.85 2.45 -0.67
CA PHE A 76 5.02 2.78 -1.48
C PHE A 76 4.62 2.84 -2.95
N VAL A 77 5.21 3.80 -3.67
CA VAL A 77 4.97 3.99 -5.10
C VAL A 77 6.30 3.91 -5.84
N LYS A 78 6.35 3.12 -6.92
CA LYS A 78 7.48 3.14 -7.84
C LYS A 78 7.49 4.46 -8.62
N VAL A 79 8.63 5.14 -8.60
CA VAL A 79 8.92 6.34 -9.38
C VAL A 79 10.14 6.08 -10.27
N LYS A 80 10.49 7.00 -11.16
CA LYS A 80 11.63 6.82 -12.08
C LYS A 80 12.95 6.63 -11.33
N GLU A 81 13.10 7.33 -10.21
CA GLU A 81 14.30 7.36 -9.37
C GLU A 81 14.38 6.19 -8.38
N GLY A 82 13.33 5.39 -8.24
CA GLY A 82 13.29 4.26 -7.31
C GLY A 82 11.90 3.99 -6.73
N VAL A 83 11.83 3.90 -5.41
CA VAL A 83 10.60 3.59 -4.65
C VAL A 83 10.40 4.63 -3.56
N LEU A 84 9.29 5.34 -3.64
CA LEU A 84 8.94 6.40 -2.72
C LEU A 84 8.03 5.86 -1.61
N ASP A 85 8.46 5.99 -0.37
CA ASP A 85 7.63 5.75 0.82
C ASP A 85 6.77 6.98 1.10
N LEU A 86 5.46 6.79 0.89
CA LEU A 86 4.44 7.81 1.10
C LEU A 86 3.99 7.91 2.56
N GLY A 87 4.36 6.94 3.40
CA GLY A 87 3.97 6.86 4.80
C GLY A 87 2.74 5.98 5.03
N LYS A 88 2.00 6.30 6.10
CA LYS A 88 0.88 5.51 6.58
C LYS A 88 -0.43 5.98 5.97
N TYR A 89 -1.29 5.03 5.61
CA TYR A 89 -2.61 5.25 5.03
C TYR A 89 -3.66 4.41 5.75
N ILE A 90 -4.88 4.93 5.84
CA ILE A 90 -6.06 4.21 6.32
C ILE A 90 -7.00 3.91 5.15
N VAL A 91 -7.79 2.84 5.30
CA VAL A 91 -8.82 2.48 4.32
C VAL A 91 -10.08 3.30 4.57
N ASP A 92 -10.49 4.08 3.57
CA ASP A 92 -11.72 4.88 3.62
C ASP A 92 -12.89 4.12 3.02
N LYS A 93 -12.82 3.74 1.74
CA LYS A 93 -13.95 3.12 1.03
C LYS A 93 -13.50 2.17 -0.08
N PHE A 94 -14.37 1.23 -0.43
CA PHE A 94 -14.18 0.34 -1.58
C PHE A 94 -15.00 0.83 -2.77
N TYR A 95 -14.40 0.77 -3.95
CA TYR A 95 -15.01 1.02 -5.24
C TYR A 95 -14.80 -0.21 -6.13
N LYS A 96 -15.53 -0.34 -7.24
CA LYS A 96 -15.43 -1.52 -8.13
C LYS A 96 -13.96 -1.72 -8.60
N GLY A 97 -13.28 -2.69 -8.00
CA GLY A 97 -11.87 -3.01 -8.27
C GLY A 97 -10.82 -2.16 -7.56
N TYR A 98 -11.20 -1.22 -6.68
CA TYR A 98 -10.27 -0.31 -5.99
C TYR A 98 -10.58 -0.16 -4.51
N VAL A 99 -9.54 0.12 -3.72
CA VAL A 99 -9.65 0.62 -2.36
C VAL A 99 -9.15 2.06 -2.32
N LYS A 100 -9.97 2.96 -1.78
CA LYS A 100 -9.60 4.35 -1.51
C LYS A 100 -8.88 4.41 -0.16
N LEU A 101 -7.66 4.92 -0.20
CA LEU A 101 -6.77 5.11 0.92
C LEU A 101 -6.62 6.60 1.20
N LEU A 102 -6.61 6.96 2.48
CA LEU A 102 -6.36 8.33 2.94
C LEU A 102 -5.07 8.36 3.75
N LYS A 103 -4.24 9.37 3.51
CA LYS A 103 -3.01 9.58 4.27
C LYS A 103 -3.35 9.88 5.73
N LYS A 104 -2.65 9.21 6.66
CA LYS A 104 -2.78 9.41 8.10
C LYS A 104 -1.76 10.41 8.63
#